data_AF-A0A1I2X7E0-F1
#
_entry.id   AF-A0A1I2X7E0-F1
#
_cell.length_a   1.000
_cell.length_b   1.000
_cell.length_c   1.000
_cell.angle_alpha   90.00
_cell.angle_beta   90.00
_cell.angle_gamma   90.00
#
_symmetry.space_group_name_H-M   'P 1'
#
loop_
_entity.id
_entity.type
_entity.pdbx_description
1 polymer ?
#
loop_
_entity_poly.entity_id
_entity_poly.type
_entity_poly.pdbx_seq_one_letter_code
_entity_poly.pdbx_strand_id
1 'polypeptide(L)'
;MTWPAEAVPDGTVLAPHHATLGLLAALVALLIVWDDDPDREPVGAFAGVLVALVGFLLVWPAHPVVGAVLTHAGAVVALVALLRPGFGFALGPRVVATVSVLVALDDVVEHAWAVPTPLDSGWHVLGPWSSTALFVVAVVAAAVALGRSGGENHA
;
A
#
# COMPACT_ATOMS: atom_id res chain seq x y z
N MET A 1 -12.98 24.01 7.18
CA MET A 1 -12.85 22.77 6.38
C MET A 1 -13.30 21.61 7.24
N THR A 2 -14.12 20.71 6.71
CA THR A 2 -14.48 19.44 7.35
C THR A 2 -13.41 18.42 7.01
N TRP A 3 -13.02 17.58 7.98
CA TRP A 3 -12.04 16.51 7.76
C TRP A 3 -12.72 15.15 7.99
N PRO A 4 -12.45 14.13 7.14
CA PRO A 4 -11.73 14.21 5.86
C PRO A 4 -12.43 15.15 4.86
N ALA A 5 -11.68 15.64 3.87
CA ALA A 5 -12.24 16.50 2.82
C ALA A 5 -13.39 15.82 2.09
N GLU A 6 -13.27 14.52 1.87
CA GLU A 6 -14.30 13.68 1.28
C GLU A 6 -14.88 12.69 2.28
N ALA A 7 -16.21 12.70 2.40
CA ALA A 7 -16.93 11.73 3.22
C ALA A 7 -16.82 10.31 2.63
N VAL A 8 -16.77 10.20 1.30
CA VAL A 8 -16.49 8.97 0.56
C VAL A 8 -15.49 9.36 -0.54
N PRO A 9 -14.27 8.79 -0.57
CA PRO A 9 -13.30 8.99 -1.63
C PRO A 9 -13.93 8.85 -3.02
N ASP A 10 -13.85 9.90 -3.85
CA ASP A 10 -14.44 10.01 -5.19
C ASP A 10 -15.94 9.66 -5.30
N GLY A 11 -16.66 9.68 -4.17
CA GLY A 11 -18.04 9.22 -4.08
C GLY A 11 -18.22 7.70 -4.14
N THR A 12 -17.17 6.89 -4.34
CA THR A 12 -17.25 5.42 -4.30
C THR A 12 -15.89 4.75 -4.12
N VAL A 13 -15.60 4.21 -2.93
CA VAL A 13 -14.36 3.44 -2.67
C VAL A 13 -14.16 2.17 -3.53
N LEU A 14 -15.21 1.71 -4.22
CA LEU A 14 -15.15 0.56 -5.13
C LEU A 14 -14.65 0.94 -6.53
N ALA A 15 -14.59 2.24 -6.86
CA ALA A 15 -13.88 2.67 -8.05
C ALA A 15 -12.37 2.35 -7.90
N PRO A 16 -11.63 2.18 -9.00
CA PRO A 16 -10.19 2.00 -8.91
C PRO A 16 -9.51 3.19 -8.21
N HIS A 17 -9.00 2.95 -7.01
CA HIS A 17 -8.21 3.89 -6.21
C HIS A 17 -6.77 3.39 -6.10
N HIS A 18 -5.77 4.26 -6.26
CA HIS A 18 -4.38 3.85 -6.04
C HIS A 18 -4.07 3.59 -4.56
N ALA A 19 -4.90 4.06 -3.63
CA ALA A 19 -4.98 3.56 -2.25
C ALA A 19 -5.13 2.03 -2.21
N THR A 20 -6.20 1.54 -2.82
CA THR A 20 -6.55 0.11 -2.80
C THR A 20 -5.49 -0.72 -3.51
N LEU A 21 -5.08 -0.31 -4.71
CA LEU A 21 -4.08 -1.04 -5.48
C LEU A 21 -2.70 -1.04 -4.81
N GLY A 22 -2.25 0.09 -4.27
CA GLY A 22 -1.00 0.19 -3.52
C GLY A 22 -1.00 -0.69 -2.27
N LEU A 23 -2.08 -0.66 -1.49
CA LEU A 23 -2.18 -1.49 -0.28
C LEU A 23 -2.25 -2.99 -0.60
N LEU A 24 -2.98 -3.40 -1.65
CA LEU A 24 -3.02 -4.79 -2.09
C LEU A 24 -1.66 -5.27 -2.62
N ALA A 25 -0.94 -4.43 -3.37
CA ALA A 25 0.41 -4.75 -3.86
C ALA A 25 1.40 -4.91 -2.69
N ALA A 26 1.31 -4.03 -1.69
CA ALA A 26 2.08 -4.17 -0.47
C ALA A 26 1.75 -5.49 0.24
N LEU A 27 0.46 -5.82 0.38
CA LEU A 27 0.03 -7.07 1.03
C LEU A 27 0.59 -8.31 0.31
N VAL A 28 0.55 -8.34 -1.03
CA VAL A 28 1.14 -9.43 -1.82
C VAL A 28 2.63 -9.55 -1.56
N ALA A 29 3.38 -8.45 -1.60
CA ALA A 29 4.82 -8.45 -1.34
C ALA A 29 5.16 -8.94 0.08
N LEU A 30 4.31 -8.63 1.06
CA LEU A 30 4.47 -9.08 2.45
C LEU A 30 4.10 -10.56 2.64
N LEU A 31 3.05 -11.04 1.98
CA LEU A 31 2.64 -12.45 2.00
C LEU A 31 3.67 -13.37 1.36
N ILE A 32 4.35 -12.88 0.33
CA ILE A 32 5.43 -13.59 -0.36
C ILE A 32 6.57 -13.99 0.59
N VAL A 33 6.90 -13.12 1.56
CA VAL A 33 8.01 -13.31 2.50
C VAL A 33 7.53 -13.77 3.88
N TRP A 34 6.22 -13.97 4.03
CA TRP A 34 5.63 -14.42 5.28
C TRP A 34 6.03 -15.88 5.50
N ASP A 35 6.47 -16.21 6.72
CA ASP A 35 6.96 -17.56 7.10
C ASP A 35 8.31 -17.99 6.49
N ASP A 36 8.97 -17.16 5.67
CA ASP A 36 10.32 -17.45 5.15
C ASP A 36 11.45 -17.23 6.19
N ASP A 37 11.22 -16.36 7.18
CA ASP A 37 12.15 -16.03 8.27
C ASP A 37 11.36 -15.77 9.57
N PRO A 38 11.11 -16.82 10.39
CA PRO A 38 10.23 -16.74 11.57
C PRO A 38 10.63 -15.66 12.60
N ASP A 39 11.92 -15.33 12.66
CA ASP A 39 12.44 -14.30 13.58
C ASP A 39 12.35 -12.88 13.01
N ARG A 40 11.94 -12.73 11.74
CA ARG A 40 11.90 -11.47 11.00
C ARG A 40 10.61 -11.25 10.22
N GLU A 41 9.54 -11.93 10.63
CA GLU A 41 8.23 -11.78 10.00
C GLU A 41 7.78 -10.32 9.96
N PRO A 42 7.20 -9.86 8.84
CA PRO A 42 6.83 -8.46 8.67
C PRO A 42 5.52 -8.10 9.38
N VAL A 43 5.25 -8.64 10.57
CA VAL A 43 3.97 -8.54 11.30
C VAL A 43 3.49 -7.09 11.42
N GLY A 44 4.39 -6.17 11.80
CA GLY A 44 4.04 -4.76 11.91
C GLY A 44 3.64 -4.12 10.58
N ALA A 45 4.36 -4.44 9.51
CA ALA A 45 4.04 -3.94 8.18
C ALA A 45 2.71 -4.49 7.67
N PHE A 46 2.51 -5.79 7.85
CA PHE A 46 1.31 -6.51 7.43
C PHE A 46 0.06 -6.04 8.19
N ALA A 47 0.14 -5.96 9.52
CA ALA A 47 -0.95 -5.44 10.34
C ALA A 47 -1.28 -3.99 9.97
N GLY A 48 -0.27 -3.15 9.73
CA GLY A 48 -0.47 -1.78 9.25
C GLY A 48 -1.21 -1.71 7.92
N VAL A 49 -0.80 -2.51 6.93
CA VAL A 49 -1.46 -2.60 5.62
C VAL A 49 -2.91 -3.09 5.75
N LEU A 50 -3.17 -4.11 6.58
CA LEU A 50 -4.54 -4.61 6.80
C LEU A 50 -5.43 -3.57 7.48
N VAL A 51 -4.94 -2.89 8.52
CA VAL A 51 -5.67 -1.80 9.16
C VAL A 51 -5.98 -0.70 8.15
N ALA A 52 -5.02 -0.39 7.28
CA ALA A 52 -5.23 0.63 6.26
C ALA A 52 -6.30 0.24 5.24
N LEU A 53 -6.28 -1.00 4.75
CA LEU A 53 -7.29 -1.56 3.84
C LEU A 53 -8.68 -1.56 4.47
N VAL A 54 -8.80 -2.05 5.71
CA VAL A 54 -10.07 -2.06 6.43
C VAL A 54 -10.59 -0.64 6.65
N GLY A 55 -9.70 0.28 7.06
CA GLY A 55 -10.01 1.69 7.22
C GLY A 55 -10.59 2.29 5.94
N PHE A 56 -9.94 2.05 4.80
CA PHE A 56 -10.29 2.66 3.52
C PHE A 56 -11.55 2.04 2.91
N LEU A 57 -11.58 0.72 2.78
CA LEU A 57 -12.62 0.01 2.04
C LEU A 57 -13.91 -0.18 2.85
N LEU A 58 -13.80 -0.36 4.16
CA LEU A 58 -14.94 -0.80 4.99
C LEU A 58 -15.42 0.28 5.95
N VAL A 59 -14.50 1.03 6.56
CA VAL A 59 -14.87 1.96 7.64
C VAL A 59 -15.15 3.36 7.09
N TRP A 60 -14.32 3.90 6.21
CA TRP A 60 -14.44 5.27 5.69
C TRP A 60 -15.81 5.57 5.07
N PRO A 61 -16.38 4.70 4.20
CA PRO A 61 -17.67 5.00 3.56
C PRO A 61 -18.83 5.22 4.55
N ALA A 62 -18.77 4.57 5.72
CA ALA A 62 -19.80 4.66 6.76
C ALA A 62 -19.43 5.63 7.90
N HIS A 63 -18.14 5.75 8.19
CA HIS A 63 -17.59 6.53 9.31
C HIS A 63 -16.34 7.30 8.85
N PRO A 64 -16.50 8.43 8.13
CA PRO A 64 -15.41 9.03 7.38
C PRO A 64 -14.20 9.41 8.23
N VAL A 65 -14.43 10.02 9.39
CA VAL A 65 -13.37 10.40 10.33
C VAL A 65 -12.60 9.16 10.82
N VAL A 66 -13.31 8.11 11.22
CA VAL A 66 -12.67 6.90 11.77
C VAL A 66 -11.93 6.15 10.67
N GLY A 67 -12.53 6.01 9.49
CA GLY A 67 -11.90 5.36 8.35
C GLY A 67 -10.63 6.07 7.92
N ALA A 68 -10.69 7.40 7.75
CA ALA A 68 -9.52 8.20 7.42
C ALA A 68 -8.39 8.05 8.46
N VAL A 69 -8.72 8.07 9.76
CA VAL A 69 -7.72 7.84 10.83
C VAL A 69 -7.09 6.46 10.70
N LEU A 70 -7.90 5.41 10.57
CA LEU A 70 -7.41 4.04 10.45
C LEU A 70 -6.55 3.85 9.20
N THR A 71 -6.95 4.41 8.07
CA THR A 71 -6.19 4.34 6.82
C THR A 71 -4.81 4.99 6.95
N HIS A 72 -4.76 6.21 7.48
CA HIS A 72 -3.49 6.91 7.69
C HIS A 72 -2.61 6.20 8.71
N ALA A 73 -3.16 5.86 9.88
CA ALA A 73 -2.41 5.24 10.96
C ALA A 73 -1.86 3.88 10.53
N GLY A 74 -2.67 3.05 9.86
CA GLY A 74 -2.24 1.76 9.33
C GLY A 74 -1.10 1.91 8.32
N ALA A 75 -1.23 2.82 7.36
CA ALA A 75 -0.20 3.04 6.34
C ALA A 75 1.10 3.61 6.93
N VAL A 76 1.00 4.54 7.90
CA VAL A 76 2.18 5.08 8.62
C VAL A 76 2.86 3.99 9.44
N VAL A 77 2.11 3.16 10.17
CA VAL A 77 2.66 2.00 10.91
C VAL A 77 3.37 1.06 9.94
N ALA A 78 2.77 0.79 8.77
CA ALA A 78 3.38 -0.05 7.75
C ALA A 78 4.72 0.53 7.26
N LEU A 79 4.77 1.82 6.91
CA LEU A 79 6.00 2.49 6.50
C LEU A 79 7.07 2.46 7.59
N VAL A 80 6.70 2.80 8.83
CA VAL A 80 7.66 2.80 9.94
C VAL A 80 8.24 1.40 10.14
N ALA A 81 7.42 0.35 10.07
CA ALA A 81 7.89 -1.04 10.14
C ALA A 81 8.81 -1.39 8.97
N LEU A 82 8.44 -1.00 7.74
CA LEU A 82 9.23 -1.25 6.53
C LEU A 82 10.54 -0.45 6.49
N LEU A 83 10.64 0.70 7.15
CA LEU A 83 11.83 1.55 7.15
C LEU A 83 12.71 1.36 8.39
N ARG A 84 12.27 0.55 9.35
CA ARG A 84 13.03 0.29 10.58
C ARG A 84 14.42 -0.27 10.27
N PRO A 85 15.51 0.36 10.75
CA PRO A 85 16.86 -0.16 10.60
C PRO A 85 17.03 -1.51 11.29
N GLY A 86 17.75 -2.45 10.65
CA GLY A 86 18.03 -3.78 11.20
C GLY A 86 16.83 -4.75 11.21
N PHE A 87 15.65 -4.29 10.83
CA PHE A 87 14.47 -5.12 10.57
C PHE A 87 14.37 -5.36 9.07
N GLY A 88 14.17 -6.60 8.64
CA GLY A 88 13.89 -6.84 7.23
C GLY A 88 14.08 -8.27 6.75
N PHE A 89 13.19 -8.63 5.86
CA PHE A 89 13.28 -9.71 4.88
C PHE A 89 14.02 -9.19 3.62
N ALA A 90 14.04 -10.00 2.56
CA ALA A 90 14.72 -9.68 1.31
C ALA A 90 14.43 -8.25 0.80
N LEU A 91 15.48 -7.57 0.30
CA LEU A 91 15.42 -6.16 -0.12
C LEU A 91 14.38 -5.92 -1.22
N GLY A 92 14.25 -6.83 -2.19
CA GLY A 92 13.33 -6.69 -3.31
C GLY A 92 11.87 -6.52 -2.85
N PRO A 93 11.28 -7.52 -2.16
CA PRO A 93 9.93 -7.40 -1.59
C PRO A 93 9.77 -6.20 -0.66
N ARG A 94 10.80 -5.84 0.12
CA ARG A 94 10.74 -4.69 1.02
C ARG A 94 10.59 -3.38 0.27
N VAL A 95 11.36 -3.20 -0.80
CA VAL A 95 11.26 -2.02 -1.69
C VAL A 95 9.89 -1.98 -2.36
N VAL A 96 9.40 -3.10 -2.88
CA VAL A 96 8.07 -3.19 -3.50
C VAL A 96 6.98 -2.80 -2.49
N ALA A 97 7.00 -3.36 -1.29
CA ALA A 97 6.04 -3.03 -0.25
C ALA A 97 6.10 -1.54 0.15
N THR A 98 7.31 -1.00 0.31
CA THR A 98 7.51 0.41 0.69
C THR A 98 6.94 1.35 -0.36
N VAL A 99 7.30 1.15 -1.63
CA VAL A 99 6.80 1.96 -2.75
C VAL A 99 5.28 1.85 -2.86
N SER A 100 4.73 0.64 -2.72
CA SER A 100 3.30 0.41 -2.82
C SER A 100 2.50 1.10 -1.70
N VAL A 101 3.02 1.14 -0.47
CA VAL A 101 2.40 1.91 0.63
C VAL A 101 2.49 3.41 0.38
N LEU A 102 3.59 3.92 -0.18
CA LEU A 102 3.71 5.34 -0.56
C LEU A 102 2.71 5.73 -1.65
N VAL A 103 2.52 4.87 -2.66
CA VAL A 103 1.50 5.05 -3.70
C VAL A 103 0.11 5.14 -3.05
N ALA A 104 -0.18 4.28 -2.08
CA ALA A 104 -1.47 4.34 -1.41
C ALA A 104 -1.66 5.60 -0.55
N LEU A 105 -0.58 6.07 0.11
CA LEU A 105 -0.63 7.28 0.92
C LEU A 105 -0.85 8.55 0.11
N ASP A 106 -0.36 8.61 -1.12
CA ASP A 106 -0.63 9.70 -2.04
C ASP A 106 -2.15 9.95 -2.17
N ASP A 107 -2.90 8.91 -2.54
CA ASP A 107 -4.36 8.91 -2.67
C ASP A 107 -5.07 9.30 -1.35
N VAL A 108 -4.66 8.66 -0.26
CA VAL A 108 -5.30 8.81 1.04
C VAL A 108 -5.11 10.23 1.57
N VAL A 109 -3.97 10.85 1.29
CA VAL A 109 -3.69 12.24 1.67
C VAL A 109 -4.56 13.20 0.86
N GLU A 110 -4.72 12.96 -0.44
CA GLU A 110 -5.58 13.79 -1.27
C GLU A 110 -7.03 13.80 -0.74
N HIS A 111 -7.66 12.63 -0.62
CA HIS A 111 -9.06 12.54 -0.20
C HIS A 111 -9.31 13.02 1.23
N ALA A 112 -8.32 12.89 2.12
CA ALA A 112 -8.48 13.37 3.50
C ALA A 112 -8.20 14.87 3.65
N TRP A 113 -7.28 15.44 2.88
CA TRP A 113 -6.77 16.79 3.13
C TRP A 113 -7.07 17.79 2.00
N ALA A 114 -7.64 17.34 0.87
CA ALA A 114 -7.84 18.14 -0.34
C ALA A 114 -6.56 18.83 -0.83
N VAL A 115 -5.43 18.14 -0.69
CA VAL A 115 -4.14 18.62 -1.16
C VAL A 115 -3.81 17.87 -2.45
N PRO A 116 -3.52 18.57 -3.56
CA PRO A 116 -3.09 17.91 -4.79
C PRO A 116 -1.84 17.08 -4.54
N THR A 117 -1.88 15.81 -4.91
CA THR A 117 -0.74 14.91 -4.79
C THR A 117 -0.18 14.54 -6.17
N PRO A 118 1.14 14.24 -6.26
CA PRO A 118 1.78 14.00 -7.55
C PRO A 118 1.21 12.84 -8.35
N LEU A 119 0.83 11.72 -7.70
CA LEU A 119 0.29 10.58 -8.43
C LEU A 119 -1.13 10.89 -8.89
N ASP A 120 -2.00 11.42 -8.04
CA ASP A 120 -3.33 11.82 -8.49
C ASP A 120 -3.30 12.79 -9.69
N SER A 121 -2.48 13.85 -9.60
CA SER A 121 -2.29 14.81 -10.69
C SER A 121 -1.83 14.16 -12.00
N GLY A 122 -0.94 13.16 -11.92
CA GLY A 122 -0.49 12.38 -13.07
C GLY A 122 -1.54 11.42 -13.60
N TRP A 123 -2.37 10.86 -12.72
CA TRP A 123 -3.39 9.89 -13.04
C TRP A 123 -4.61 10.51 -13.72
N HIS A 124 -4.96 11.76 -13.41
CA HIS A 124 -5.92 12.54 -14.19
C HIS A 124 -5.51 12.66 -15.66
N VAL A 125 -4.21 12.66 -15.95
CA VAL A 125 -3.67 12.75 -17.31
C VAL A 125 -3.61 11.37 -18.00
N LEU A 126 -3.25 10.32 -17.26
CA LEU A 126 -3.00 8.98 -17.80
C LEU A 126 -4.24 8.06 -17.82
N GLY A 127 -5.27 8.40 -17.06
CA GLY A 127 -6.50 7.63 -16.92
C GLY A 127 -6.37 6.39 -16.02
N PRO A 128 -7.50 5.78 -15.61
CA PRO A 128 -7.57 4.74 -14.57
C PRO A 128 -6.85 3.43 -14.92
N TRP A 129 -6.53 3.20 -16.20
CA TRP A 129 -5.82 2.00 -16.65
C TRP A 129 -4.33 2.02 -16.29
N SER A 130 -3.76 3.22 -16.04
CA SER A 130 -2.37 3.38 -15.65
C SER A 130 -2.08 2.82 -14.25
N SER A 131 -3.01 2.96 -13.30
CA SER A 131 -2.94 2.37 -11.95
C SER A 131 -2.85 0.85 -11.99
N THR A 132 -3.69 0.23 -12.83
CA THR A 132 -3.72 -1.23 -13.01
C THR A 132 -2.43 -1.73 -13.65
N ALA A 133 -1.90 -1.01 -14.64
CA ALA A 133 -0.63 -1.37 -15.27
C ALA A 133 0.54 -1.33 -14.29
N LEU A 134 0.62 -0.29 -13.45
CA LEU A 134 1.65 -0.16 -12.41
C LEU A 134 1.51 -1.25 -11.34
N PHE A 135 0.29 -1.58 -10.92
CA PHE A 135 0.02 -2.71 -10.02
C PHE A 135 0.53 -4.04 -10.60
N VAL A 136 0.19 -4.33 -11.86
CA VAL A 136 0.64 -5.55 -12.56
C VAL A 136 2.16 -5.58 -12.66
N VAL A 137 2.80 -4.46 -13.01
CA VAL A 137 4.27 -4.37 -13.08
C VAL A 137 4.90 -4.64 -11.71
N ALA A 138 4.35 -4.07 -10.62
CA ALA A 138 4.87 -4.28 -9.27
C ALA A 138 4.77 -5.76 -8.84
N VAL A 139 3.63 -6.40 -9.12
CA VAL A 139 3.42 -7.83 -8.84
C VAL A 139 4.38 -8.71 -9.65
N VAL A 140 4.53 -8.43 -10.95
CA VAL A 140 5.46 -9.17 -11.82
C VAL A 140 6.91 -8.98 -11.38
N ALA A 141 7.31 -7.76 -11.04
CA ALA A 141 8.65 -7.46 -10.55
C ALA A 141 8.95 -8.20 -9.24
N ALA A 142 7.99 -8.26 -8.31
CA ALA A 142 8.10 -9.04 -7.09
C ALA A 142 8.28 -10.54 -7.40
N ALA A 143 7.46 -11.10 -8.29
CA ALA A 143 7.56 -12.51 -8.69
C ALA A 143 8.91 -12.84 -9.36
N VAL A 144 9.42 -11.95 -10.22
CA VAL A 144 10.73 -12.12 -10.88
C VAL A 144 11.89 -12.02 -9.87
N ALA A 145 11.80 -11.12 -8.89
CA ALA A 145 12.83 -11.00 -7.86
C ALA A 145 12.97 -12.29 -7.04
N LEU A 146 11.86 -12.96 -6.74
CA LEU A 146 11.85 -14.26 -6.04
C LEU A 146 12.44 -15.40 -6.88
N GLY A 147 12.10 -15.44 -8.18
CA GLY A 147 12.61 -16.47 -9.08
C GLY A 147 14.13 -16.44 -9.24
N ARG A 148 14.77 -15.29 -8.99
CA ARG A 148 16.22 -15.13 -9.04
C ARG A 148 16.92 -15.50 -7.73
N SER A 149 16.30 -15.26 -6.57
CA SER A 149 16.89 -15.62 -5.27
C SER A 149 16.87 -17.12 -4.97
N GLY A 150 16.00 -17.90 -5.62
CA GLY A 150 15.96 -19.36 -5.45
C GLY A 150 17.05 -20.14 -6.20
N GLY A 151 17.77 -19.50 -7.13
CA GLY A 151 18.78 -20.17 -7.96
C GLY A 151 20.18 -20.26 -7.35
N GLU A 152 20.47 -19.48 -6.32
CA GLU A 152 21.82 -19.34 -5.76
C GLU A 152 22.10 -20.29 -4.57
N ASN A 153 21.09 -21.02 -4.07
CA ASN A 153 21.22 -21.90 -2.89
C ASN A 153 21.52 -23.39 -3.22
N HIS A 154 21.91 -23.71 -4.46
CA HIS A 154 22.19 -25.09 -4.90
C HIS A 154 23.55 -25.29 -5.58
N ALA A 155 24.54 -24.42 -5.31
CA ALA A 155 25.92 -24.60 -5.77
C ALA A 155 26.90 -24.81 -4.60
#